data_AF-A0A1E5P296-F1
#
_entry.id   AF-A0A1E5P296-F1
#
_cell.length_a   1.000
_cell.length_b   1.000
_cell.length_c   1.000
_cell.angle_alpha   90.00
_cell.angle_beta   90.00
_cell.angle_gamma   90.00
#
_symmetry.space_group_name_H-M   'P 1'
#
loop_
_entity.id
_entity.type
_entity.pdbx_description
1 polymer ?
#
loop_
_entity_poly.entity_id
_entity_poly.type
_entity_poly.pdbx_seq_one_letter_code
_entity_poly.pdbx_strand_id
1 'polypeptide(L)'
;MTAPARPRKLAKVPFVELADGRLQGVVSSGSDIERVYVSSVAAGTYAFACSTNNNRPCGGARGSFCNHIRALINEAVLQYGAVRVARYLRIETPDGEPTAQTLAAGMSETRPPQGDAKAAAPVFSRFLRHLAYLELAPNTAPLPEMQWFPPTRAVA
;
A
#
# COMPACT_ATOMS: atom_id res chain seq x y z
N MET A 1 -2.46 -1.81 -24.20
CA MET A 1 -3.66 -1.98 -23.35
C MET A 1 -3.21 -2.03 -21.90
N THR A 2 -3.61 -1.05 -21.09
CA THR A 2 -3.42 -1.13 -19.63
C THR A 2 -4.42 -2.14 -19.09
N ALA A 3 -3.94 -3.21 -18.46
CA ALA A 3 -4.84 -4.19 -17.86
C ALA A 3 -5.74 -3.48 -16.84
N PRO A 4 -7.05 -3.81 -16.78
CA PRO A 4 -7.96 -3.25 -15.80
C PRO A 4 -7.46 -3.57 -14.38
N ALA A 5 -7.64 -2.62 -13.46
CA ALA A 5 -7.28 -2.82 -12.07
C ALA A 5 -8.00 -4.06 -11.51
N ARG A 6 -7.25 -4.97 -10.87
CA ARG A 6 -7.82 -6.19 -10.27
C ARG A 6 -8.83 -5.80 -9.17
N PRO A 7 -9.90 -6.58 -8.98
CA PRO A 7 -10.87 -6.34 -7.91
C PRO A 7 -10.18 -6.22 -6.54
N ARG A 8 -10.34 -5.05 -5.89
CA ARG A 8 -9.68 -4.73 -4.63
C ARG A 8 -10.45 -5.29 -3.44
N LYS A 9 -9.76 -5.80 -2.42
CA LYS A 9 -10.38 -6.12 -1.12
C LYS A 9 -10.47 -4.86 -0.25
N LEU A 10 -11.28 -3.90 -0.69
CA LEU A 10 -11.44 -2.59 -0.05
C LEU A 10 -11.80 -2.67 1.44
N ALA A 11 -12.58 -3.68 1.83
CA ALA A 11 -12.96 -3.89 3.22
C ALA A 11 -11.77 -4.20 4.15
N LYS A 12 -10.67 -4.76 3.61
CA LYS A 12 -9.51 -5.15 4.41
C LYS A 12 -8.38 -4.14 4.33
N VAL A 13 -8.03 -3.70 3.12
CA VAL A 13 -6.99 -2.69 2.88
C VAL A 13 -7.58 -1.63 1.96
N PRO A 14 -8.25 -0.61 2.52
CA PRO A 14 -8.91 0.41 1.71
C PRO A 14 -7.94 1.31 0.95
N PHE A 15 -6.68 1.42 1.40
CA PHE A 15 -5.70 2.30 0.78
C PHE A 15 -4.29 1.74 0.90
N VAL A 16 -3.56 1.75 -0.21
CA VAL A 16 -2.15 1.36 -0.30
C VAL A 16 -1.46 2.27 -1.30
N GLU A 17 -0.22 2.65 -1.04
CA GLU A 17 0.60 3.46 -1.94
C GLU A 17 2.09 3.11 -1.81
N LEU A 18 2.82 3.34 -2.91
CA LEU A 18 4.27 3.40 -2.96
C LEU A 18 4.65 4.88 -3.14
N ALA A 19 4.87 5.58 -2.03
CA ALA A 19 5.16 7.02 -2.03
C ALA A 19 6.20 7.38 -0.96
N ASP A 20 6.90 8.50 -1.14
CA ASP A 20 7.84 9.06 -0.16
C ASP A 20 8.89 8.06 0.37
N GLY A 21 9.33 7.13 -0.48
CA GLY A 21 10.29 6.09 -0.10
C GLY A 21 9.73 5.02 0.85
N ARG A 22 8.40 4.87 0.93
CA ARG A 22 7.73 3.88 1.78
C ARG A 22 6.64 3.12 1.03
N LEU A 23 6.46 1.86 1.40
CA LEU A 23 5.18 1.18 1.22
C LEU A 23 4.31 1.58 2.41
N GLN A 24 3.16 2.20 2.16
CA GLN A 24 2.32 2.72 3.23
C GLN A 24 0.84 2.65 2.86
N GLY A 25 -0.02 2.71 3.87
CA GLY A 25 -1.46 2.67 3.63
C GLY A 25 -2.30 2.51 4.88
N VAL A 26 -3.58 2.28 4.66
CA VAL A 26 -4.61 2.14 5.69
C VAL A 26 -5.19 0.73 5.62
N VAL A 27 -5.27 0.07 6.76
CA VAL A 27 -5.72 -1.32 6.92
C VAL A 27 -6.83 -1.36 7.97
N SER A 28 -7.91 -2.10 7.71
CA SER A 28 -9.02 -2.21 8.66
C SER A 28 -8.66 -3.07 9.88
N SER A 29 -9.17 -2.69 11.05
CA SER A 29 -8.97 -3.45 12.30
C SER A 29 -9.56 -4.86 12.25
N GLY A 30 -10.54 -5.11 11.37
CA GLY A 30 -11.26 -6.39 11.27
C GLY A 30 -12.23 -6.69 12.41
N SER A 31 -12.02 -6.12 13.60
CA SER A 31 -12.88 -6.25 14.79
C SER A 31 -13.83 -5.06 15.00
N ASP A 32 -13.54 -3.95 14.34
CA ASP A 32 -14.20 -2.66 14.52
C ASP A 32 -14.09 -1.91 13.19
N ILE A 33 -15.23 -1.49 12.65
CA ILE A 33 -15.32 -0.85 11.34
C ILE A 33 -14.84 0.60 11.36
N GLU A 34 -14.94 1.26 12.52
CA GLU A 34 -14.53 2.66 12.70
C GLU A 34 -13.02 2.77 12.98
N ARG A 35 -12.38 1.65 13.35
CA ARG A 35 -10.96 1.59 13.64
C ARG A 35 -10.16 1.12 12.44
N VAL A 36 -9.25 1.99 12.00
CA VAL A 36 -8.25 1.67 10.99
C VAL A 36 -6.84 1.87 11.53
N TYR A 37 -5.91 1.14 10.92
CA TYR A 37 -4.49 1.21 11.19
C TYR A 37 -3.76 1.83 10.01
N VAL A 38 -2.90 2.79 10.30
CA VAL A 38 -1.94 3.31 9.33
C VAL A 38 -0.65 2.53 9.49
N SER A 39 -0.26 1.83 8.43
CA SER A 39 0.93 0.97 8.39
C SER A 39 1.92 1.51 7.37
N SER A 40 3.22 1.42 7.67
CA SER A 40 4.28 1.78 6.73
C SER A 40 5.53 0.93 6.90
N VAL A 41 6.26 0.75 5.80
CA VAL A 41 7.59 0.11 5.72
C VAL A 41 8.47 0.99 4.84
N ALA A 42 9.60 1.46 5.38
CA ALA A 42 10.57 2.26 4.64
C ALA A 42 11.36 1.41 3.63
N ALA A 43 11.63 1.94 2.44
CA ALA A 43 12.47 1.27 1.46
C ALA A 43 13.94 1.20 1.95
N GLY A 44 14.60 0.07 1.69
CA GLY A 44 16.01 -0.18 2.02
C GLY A 44 16.29 -0.50 3.48
N THR A 45 15.76 0.27 4.44
CA THR A 45 15.95 -0.01 5.88
C THR A 45 14.87 -0.93 6.46
N TYR A 46 13.75 -1.04 5.76
CA TYR A 46 12.54 -1.77 6.18
C TYR A 46 11.99 -1.35 7.54
N ALA A 47 12.41 -0.17 8.04
CA ALA A 47 11.93 0.40 9.28
C ALA A 47 10.41 0.55 9.20
N PHE A 48 9.72 -0.04 10.16
CA PHE A 48 8.26 -0.21 10.09
C PHE A 48 7.54 0.51 11.22
N ALA A 49 6.34 0.99 10.92
CA ALA A 49 5.46 1.59 11.90
C ALA A 49 4.01 1.18 11.63
N CYS A 50 3.25 0.98 12.71
CA CYS A 50 1.83 0.70 12.64
C CYS A 50 1.13 1.31 13.85
N SER A 51 0.15 2.17 13.61
CA SER A 51 -0.66 2.82 14.66
C SER A 51 -2.11 2.94 14.22
N THR A 52 -3.03 3.09 15.16
CA THR A 52 -4.42 3.42 14.85
C THR A 52 -4.54 4.84 14.28
N ASN A 53 -5.69 5.17 13.71
CA ASN A 53 -6.07 6.53 13.26
C ASN A 53 -6.06 7.61 14.37
N ASN A 54 -6.11 7.22 15.65
CA ASN A 54 -5.91 8.11 16.79
C ASN A 54 -4.50 8.01 17.41
N ASN A 55 -3.50 7.61 16.62
CA ASN A 55 -2.08 7.54 16.98
C ASN A 55 -1.72 6.60 18.14
N ARG A 56 -2.57 5.61 18.48
CA ARG A 56 -2.19 4.57 19.44
C ARG A 56 -1.30 3.52 18.76
N PRO A 57 -0.17 3.13 19.36
CA PRO A 57 0.72 2.13 18.76
C PRO A 57 0.01 0.77 18.63
N CYS A 58 0.26 0.06 17.54
CA CYS A 58 -0.29 -1.27 17.32
C CYS A 58 0.39 -2.28 18.26
N GLY A 59 -0.40 -2.96 19.10
CA GLY A 59 0.13 -3.97 20.03
C GLY A 59 0.87 -5.13 19.36
N GLY A 60 0.52 -5.46 18.12
CA GLY A 60 1.17 -6.51 17.34
C GLY A 60 2.45 -6.09 16.61
N ALA A 61 2.81 -4.80 16.62
CA ALA A 61 3.98 -4.28 15.91
C ALA A 61 5.24 -4.24 16.81
N ARG A 62 5.33 -5.12 17.81
CA ARG A 62 6.47 -5.19 18.75
C ARG A 62 7.56 -6.08 18.17
N GLY A 63 8.59 -5.46 17.58
CA GLY A 63 9.79 -6.17 17.10
C GLY A 63 9.64 -7.00 15.83
N SER A 64 8.45 -7.03 15.21
CA SER A 64 8.23 -7.67 13.92
C SER A 64 7.04 -7.05 13.18
N PHE A 65 6.89 -7.38 11.90
CA PHE A 65 5.73 -6.98 11.12
C PHE A 65 4.44 -7.59 11.68
N CYS A 66 3.54 -6.71 12.14
CA CYS A 66 2.21 -7.10 12.56
C CYS A 66 1.35 -7.57 11.38
N ASN A 67 0.20 -8.17 11.68
CA ASN A 67 -0.72 -8.63 10.64
C ASN A 67 -1.26 -7.49 9.74
N HIS A 68 -1.30 -6.25 10.21
CA HIS A 68 -1.67 -5.10 9.37
C HIS A 68 -0.60 -4.82 8.31
N ILE A 69 0.68 -4.82 8.68
CA ILE A 69 1.79 -4.62 7.74
C ILE A 69 1.83 -5.77 6.71
N ARG A 70 1.63 -7.02 7.15
CA ARG A 70 1.55 -8.17 6.23
C ARG A 70 0.38 -8.05 5.25
N ALA A 71 -0.79 -7.63 5.73
CA ALA A 71 -1.95 -7.37 4.88
C ALA A 71 -1.67 -6.24 3.87
N LEU A 72 -0.99 -5.17 4.29
CA LEU A 72 -0.57 -4.08 3.42
C LEU A 72 0.38 -4.56 2.30
N ILE A 73 1.37 -5.39 2.64
CA ILE A 73 2.31 -5.97 1.66
C ILE A 73 1.56 -6.85 0.65
N ASN A 74 0.64 -7.69 1.12
CA ASN A 74 -0.20 -8.52 0.25
C ASN A 74 -0.99 -7.66 -0.74
N GLU A 75 -1.65 -6.60 -0.27
CA GLU A 75 -2.43 -5.71 -1.14
C GLU A 75 -1.55 -4.93 -2.11
N ALA A 76 -0.36 -4.48 -1.69
CA ALA A 76 0.60 -3.81 -2.57
C ALA A 76 1.03 -4.72 -3.73
N VAL A 77 1.32 -5.98 -3.45
CA VAL A 77 1.67 -6.97 -4.47
C VAL A 77 0.48 -7.24 -5.40
N LEU A 78 -0.74 -7.32 -4.86
CA LEU A 78 -1.95 -7.50 -5.64
C LEU A 78 -2.20 -6.33 -6.61
N GLN A 79 -1.98 -5.10 -6.17
CA GLN A 79 -2.28 -3.89 -6.95
C GLN A 79 -1.16 -3.46 -7.90
N TYR A 80 0.09 -3.56 -7.44
CA TYR A 80 1.25 -3.03 -8.18
C TYR A 80 2.11 -4.10 -8.84
N GLY A 81 1.90 -5.37 -8.48
CA GLY A 81 2.74 -6.49 -8.89
C GLY A 81 3.99 -6.65 -8.02
N ALA A 82 4.37 -7.89 -7.73
CA ALA A 82 5.45 -8.20 -6.80
C ALA A 82 6.81 -7.63 -7.20
N VAL A 83 7.16 -7.70 -8.50
CA VAL A 83 8.44 -7.17 -9.02
C VAL A 83 8.55 -5.66 -8.79
N ARG A 84 7.46 -4.91 -8.98
CA ARG A 84 7.45 -3.46 -8.78
C ARG A 84 7.61 -3.11 -7.30
N VAL A 85 6.91 -3.83 -6.42
CA VAL A 85 7.02 -3.66 -4.96
C VAL A 85 8.44 -4.00 -4.48
N ALA A 86 9.00 -5.12 -4.92
CA ALA A 86 10.36 -5.54 -4.59
C ALA A 86 11.40 -4.48 -4.98
N ARG A 87 11.34 -4.01 -6.23
CA ARG A 87 12.22 -2.95 -6.75
C ARG A 87 12.08 -1.66 -5.95
N TYR A 88 10.86 -1.24 -5.67
CA TYR A 88 10.61 0.00 -4.92
C TYR A 88 11.17 -0.09 -3.49
N LEU A 89 10.98 -1.23 -2.82
CA LEU A 89 11.46 -1.47 -1.47
C LEU A 89 12.96 -1.79 -1.41
N ARG A 90 13.62 -2.02 -2.56
CA ARG A 90 15.03 -2.41 -2.68
C ARG A 90 15.33 -3.80 -2.10
N ILE A 91 14.38 -4.72 -2.25
CA ILE A 91 14.52 -6.11 -1.81
C ILE A 91 15.23 -6.89 -2.91
N GLU A 92 16.33 -7.54 -2.55
CA GLU A 92 16.95 -8.55 -3.40
C GLU A 92 16.10 -9.82 -3.36
N THR A 93 15.63 -10.26 -4.52
CA THR A 93 14.82 -11.46 -4.65
C THR A 93 15.70 -12.56 -5.24
N PRO A 94 15.92 -13.69 -4.54
CA PRO A 94 16.62 -14.84 -5.12
C PRO A 94 15.84 -15.40 -6.33
N ASP A 95 16.46 -16.28 -7.11
CA ASP A 95 15.87 -16.85 -8.32
C ASP A 95 14.47 -17.42 -8.07
N GLY A 96 13.45 -16.80 -8.69
CA GLY A 96 12.04 -17.13 -8.52
C GLY A 96 11.11 -15.91 -8.70
N GLU A 97 9.82 -16.16 -8.92
CA GLU A 97 8.83 -15.06 -8.98
C GLU A 97 8.57 -14.52 -7.57
N PRO A 98 8.77 -13.21 -7.31
CA PRO A 98 8.53 -12.65 -5.98
C PRO A 98 7.05 -12.75 -5.60
N THR A 99 6.79 -13.03 -4.33
CA THR A 99 5.46 -13.07 -3.74
C THR A 99 5.42 -12.19 -2.50
N ALA A 100 4.24 -11.81 -2.03
CA ALA A 100 4.14 -11.01 -0.81
C ALA A 100 4.78 -11.69 0.41
N GLN A 101 4.70 -13.03 0.47
CA GLN A 101 5.32 -13.86 1.50
C GLN A 101 6.85 -13.79 1.43
N THR A 102 7.44 -13.97 0.25
CA THR A 102 8.91 -13.91 0.09
C THR A 102 9.46 -12.52 0.34
N LEU A 103 8.73 -11.47 -0.08
CA LEU A 103 9.10 -10.08 0.23
C LEU A 103 9.04 -9.79 1.73
N ALA A 104 7.98 -10.22 2.42
CA ALA A 104 7.86 -10.03 3.87
C ALA A 104 8.94 -10.79 4.63
N ALA A 105 9.28 -12.01 4.20
CA ALA A 105 10.36 -12.81 4.79
C ALA A 105 11.73 -12.14 4.59
N GLY A 106 12.09 -11.79 3.36
CA GLY A 106 13.38 -11.16 3.06
C GLY A 106 13.60 -9.84 3.81
N MET A 107 12.55 -9.02 3.95
CA MET A 107 12.61 -7.84 4.82
C MET A 107 12.75 -8.18 6.31
N SER A 108 12.09 -9.24 6.80
CA SER A 108 12.14 -9.59 8.23
C SER A 108 13.50 -10.19 8.62
N GLU A 109 14.18 -10.85 7.70
CA GLU A 109 15.51 -11.43 7.90
C GLU A 109 16.58 -10.37 8.21
N THR A 110 16.41 -9.14 7.71
CA THR A 110 17.30 -8.02 8.04
C THR A 110 17.08 -7.46 9.45
N ARG A 111 16.11 -8.01 10.20
CA ARG A 111 15.72 -7.57 11.56
C ARG A 111 15.48 -6.05 11.64
N PRO A 112 14.55 -5.51 10.84
CA PRO A 112 14.38 -4.08 10.73
C PRO A 112 13.93 -3.46 12.05
N PRO A 113 14.34 -2.22 12.34
CA PRO A 113 13.92 -1.54 13.54
C PRO A 113 12.45 -1.11 13.44
N GLN A 114 11.81 -0.97 14.60
CA GLN A 114 10.56 -0.23 14.68
C GLN A 114 10.86 1.25 14.45
N GLY A 115 10.26 1.84 13.42
CA GLY A 115 10.43 3.25 13.06
C GLY A 115 9.48 4.18 13.80
N ASP A 116 9.55 5.47 13.47
CA ASP A 116 8.62 6.48 13.97
C ASP A 116 7.27 6.46 13.22
N ALA A 117 6.24 7.03 13.85
CA ALA A 117 4.89 7.13 13.28
C ALA A 117 4.69 8.38 12.39
N LYS A 118 5.77 9.04 11.94
CA LYS A 118 5.65 10.33 11.22
C LYS A 118 4.88 10.22 9.90
N ALA A 119 4.92 9.05 9.26
CA ALA A 119 4.16 8.79 8.05
C ALA A 119 2.65 8.71 8.29
N ALA A 120 2.19 8.50 9.54
CA ALA A 120 0.79 8.16 9.80
C ALA A 120 -0.20 9.27 9.40
N ALA A 121 0.04 10.52 9.85
CA ALA A 121 -0.81 11.65 9.56
C ALA A 121 -0.93 11.98 8.05
N PRO A 122 0.16 12.17 7.29
CA PRO A 122 0.05 12.48 5.86
C PRO A 122 -0.60 11.35 5.04
N VAL A 123 -0.32 10.09 5.38
CA VAL A 123 -0.97 8.93 4.74
C VAL A 123 -2.47 8.91 5.02
N PHE A 124 -2.87 9.16 6.28
CA PHE A 124 -4.28 9.23 6.63
C PHE A 124 -5.01 10.38 5.91
N SER A 125 -4.39 11.57 5.80
CA SER A 125 -4.95 12.67 5.02
C SER A 125 -5.07 12.38 3.52
N ARG A 126 -4.14 11.61 2.93
CA ARG A 126 -4.27 11.12 1.54
C ARG A 126 -5.39 10.10 1.41
N PHE A 127 -5.55 9.21 2.39
CA PHE A 127 -6.66 8.27 2.43
C PHE A 127 -8.02 8.98 2.49
N LEU A 128 -8.19 10.00 3.34
CA LEU A 128 -9.44 10.78 3.39
C LEU A 128 -9.74 11.47 2.05
N ARG A 129 -8.71 12.01 1.39
CA ARG A 129 -8.85 12.55 0.02
C ARG A 129 -9.24 11.47 -0.99
N HIS A 130 -8.70 10.26 -0.85
CA HIS A 130 -9.09 9.13 -1.70
C HIS A 130 -10.57 8.76 -1.49
N LEU A 131 -11.06 8.75 -0.25
CA LEU A 131 -12.48 8.49 0.03
C LEU A 131 -13.38 9.56 -0.59
N ALA A 132 -13.04 10.84 -0.43
CA ALA A 132 -13.79 11.94 -1.04
C ALA A 132 -13.86 11.81 -2.58
N TYR A 133 -12.82 11.30 -3.23
CA TYR A 133 -12.84 11.00 -4.66
C TYR A 133 -13.83 9.88 -5.02
N LEU A 134 -13.98 8.87 -4.17
CA LEU A 134 -14.92 7.77 -4.38
C LEU A 134 -16.39 8.18 -4.17
N GLU A 135 -16.64 9.31 -3.51
CA GLU A 135 -17.99 9.88 -3.36
C GLU A 135 -18.49 10.59 -4.63
N LEU A 136 -17.60 10.89 -5.57
CA LEU A 136 -17.96 11.51 -6.84
C LEU A 136 -18.70 10.51 -7.73
N ALA A 137 -19.77 10.99 -8.39
CA ALA A 137 -20.50 10.18 -9.36
C ALA A 137 -19.56 9.75 -10.51
N PRO A 138 -19.48 8.45 -10.84
CA PRO A 138 -18.67 8.00 -11.96
C PRO A 138 -19.20 8.61 -13.25
N ASN A 139 -18.30 9.17 -14.06
CA ASN A 139 -18.63 9.79 -15.33
C ASN A 139 -17.75 9.22 -16.45
N THR A 140 -18.34 8.97 -17.62
CA THR A 140 -17.65 8.54 -18.84
C THR A 140 -17.57 9.66 -19.90
N ALA A 141 -18.03 10.86 -19.56
CA ALA A 141 -17.88 12.04 -20.41
C ALA A 141 -16.41 12.20 -20.82
N PRO A 142 -16.15 12.61 -22.07
CA PRO A 142 -14.79 12.76 -22.57
C PRO A 142 -14.05 13.78 -21.70
N LEU A 143 -12.90 13.36 -21.16
CA LEU A 143 -11.98 14.25 -20.46
C LEU A 143 -11.38 15.21 -21.49
N PRO A 144 -11.67 16.53 -21.43
CA PRO A 144 -11.18 17.48 -22.43
C PRO A 144 -9.66 17.44 -22.55
N GLU A 145 -8.94 17.19 -21.47
CA GLU A 145 -7.48 17.11 -21.43
C GLU A 145 -6.93 15.86 -22.13
N MET A 146 -7.74 14.79 -22.30
CA MET A 146 -7.31 13.60 -23.06
C MET A 146 -7.14 13.86 -24.56
N GLN A 147 -7.68 14.96 -25.09
CA GLN A 147 -7.46 15.36 -26.48
C GLN A 147 -5.99 15.75 -26.77
N TRP A 148 -5.23 16.11 -25.74
CA TRP A 148 -3.81 16.46 -25.87
C TRP A 148 -2.90 15.23 -25.90
N PHE A 149 -3.40 14.05 -25.53
CA PHE A 149 -2.65 12.81 -25.59
C PHE A 149 -2.93 12.11 -26.92
N PRO A 150 -1.90 11.82 -27.74
CA PRO A 150 -2.10 11.06 -28.95
C PRO A 150 -2.75 9.71 -28.61
N PRO A 151 -3.75 9.24 -29.38
CA PRO A 151 -4.41 7.98 -29.09
C PRO A 151 -3.38 6.87 -29.05
N THR A 152 -3.25 6.21 -27.90
CA THR A 152 -2.45 4.99 -27.79
C THR A 152 -3.10 3.97 -28.71
N ARG A 153 -2.36 3.51 -29.73
CA ARG A 153 -2.84 2.60 -30.80
C ARG A 153 -3.86 1.60 -30.26
N ALA A 154 -5.03 1.56 -30.90
CA ALA A 154 -5.96 0.46 -30.75
C ALA A 154 -5.22 -0.85 -31.05
N VAL A 155 -5.20 -1.76 -30.10
CA VAL A 155 -4.73 -3.13 -30.34
C VAL A 155 -5.92 -3.84 -30.97
N ALA A 156 -5.74 -4.25 -32.23
CA ALA A 156 -6.68 -5.08 -32.96
C ALA A 156 -6.70 -6.51 -32.40
#